data_AF-A0A5J4ZPQ9-F1
#
_entry.id   AF-A0A5J4ZPQ9-F1
#
_cell.length_a   1.000
_cell.length_b   1.000
_cell.length_c   1.000
_cell.angle_alpha   90.00
_cell.angle_beta   90.00
_cell.angle_gamma   90.00
#
_symmetry.space_group_name_H-M   'P 1'
#
loop_
_entity.id
_entity.type
_entity.pdbx_description
1 polymer ?
#
loop_
_entity_poly.entity_id
_entity_poly.type
_entity_poly.pdbx_seq_one_letter_code
_entity_poly.pdbx_strand_id
1 'polypeptide(L)'
;MGDLCKSSIFFSDQHLCYADILPPSEVRARIEVAVVNFLKILSSPTPAISDLPLINRRSNNSRVSQGLLTDASRIFLSHSFCTRSLMRENTAKAFIRVWKVMEMCYQILVQEKRVTQRELFYKLLCTSPDYFTSQLQVNRTIQDVVALLMCSRFSLGIMASSRGAVAGRLLLQEPNQEVVDCCACGSSGYAISGNLNLLEKLVMKTDARYIIVVEKHAIFQRLAEDCIFNQIPSILITAKGYPDIATRFLLHQFSKAFPELPILGLFDWNPAGLAVLCTFKFGSIGMGLEAYRYACNIKWLGLRRDDLHLMPEESLVPLKPRDLQIAKSLVSSEILQDNYKEEVATMVESGQRAEIEALYFHGYNFLGKYIANKIVQANYI
;
A
#
# COMPACT_ATOMS: atom_id res chain seq x y z
N MET A 1 -13.05 -12.26 -31.78
CA MET A 1 -13.70 -11.09 -31.12
C MET A 1 -13.02 -10.82 -29.78
N GLY A 2 -11.73 -10.55 -29.79
CA GLY A 2 -10.94 -10.27 -28.59
C GLY A 2 -9.88 -9.26 -28.98
N ASP A 3 -10.20 -7.98 -28.81
CA ASP A 3 -9.25 -6.85 -28.81
C ASP A 3 -9.99 -5.50 -28.60
N LEU A 4 -10.95 -5.48 -27.65
CA LEU A 4 -11.73 -4.26 -27.33
C LEU A 4 -11.69 -3.84 -25.86
N CYS A 5 -10.89 -4.50 -25.01
CA CYS A 5 -10.79 -4.17 -23.58
C CYS A 5 -9.53 -3.36 -23.22
N LYS A 6 -8.91 -2.68 -24.20
CA LYS A 6 -7.73 -1.82 -24.02
C LYS A 6 -8.00 -0.34 -24.32
N SER A 7 -9.23 0.16 -24.18
CA SER A 7 -9.48 1.60 -24.34
C SER A 7 -10.89 2.00 -23.91
N SER A 8 -11.07 2.27 -22.62
CA SER A 8 -12.18 3.11 -22.15
C SER A 8 -11.91 3.68 -20.77
N ILE A 9 -10.78 4.38 -20.64
CA ILE A 9 -10.66 5.54 -19.74
C ILE A 9 -10.82 6.77 -20.64
N PHE A 10 -12.03 6.99 -21.16
CA PHE A 10 -12.31 8.17 -21.99
C PHE A 10 -12.51 9.40 -21.09
N PHE A 11 -11.39 10.10 -20.89
CA PHE A 11 -11.21 11.53 -20.62
C PHE A 11 -12.21 12.29 -19.72
N SER A 12 -11.78 12.50 -18.47
CA SER A 12 -11.78 13.81 -17.78
C SER A 12 -10.50 14.05 -16.94
N ASP A 13 -9.43 13.28 -17.15
CA ASP A 13 -8.27 13.15 -16.25
C ASP A 13 -6.98 13.85 -16.77
N GLN A 14 -7.08 14.98 -17.49
CA GLN A 14 -5.90 15.73 -17.96
C GLN A 14 -5.03 16.32 -16.82
N HIS A 15 -5.40 16.09 -15.56
CA HIS A 15 -4.71 16.62 -14.40
C HIS A 15 -4.14 15.56 -13.43
N LEU A 16 -4.20 14.27 -13.74
CA LEU A 16 -3.74 13.21 -12.82
C LEU A 16 -2.35 12.70 -13.18
N CYS A 17 -1.46 12.68 -12.19
CA CYS A 17 -0.09 12.17 -12.35
C CYS A 17 0.00 10.67 -12.01
N TYR A 18 0.78 9.94 -12.80
CA TYR A 18 1.12 8.54 -12.54
C TYR A 18 2.56 8.20 -12.90
N ALA A 19 3.06 7.10 -12.33
CA ALA A 19 4.39 6.58 -12.62
C ALA A 19 4.30 5.34 -13.50
N ASP A 20 5.05 5.29 -14.59
CA ASP A 20 5.06 4.17 -15.54
C ASP A 20 5.82 2.95 -15.03
N ILE A 21 5.51 1.76 -15.58
CA ILE A 21 6.34 0.57 -15.41
C ILE A 21 7.19 0.42 -16.67
N LEU A 22 8.49 0.61 -16.55
CA LEU A 22 9.40 0.74 -17.68
C LEU A 22 10.50 -0.32 -17.63
N PRO A 23 11.03 -0.73 -18.80
CA PRO A 23 12.18 -1.62 -18.84
C PRO A 23 13.44 -0.92 -18.29
N PRO A 24 14.41 -1.67 -17.71
CA PRO A 24 15.65 -1.12 -17.18
C PRO A 24 16.43 -0.22 -18.16
N SER A 25 16.40 -0.52 -19.45
CA SER A 25 17.05 0.29 -20.50
C SER A 25 16.49 1.70 -20.59
N GLU A 26 15.17 1.85 -20.58
CA GLU A 26 14.51 3.15 -20.67
C GLU A 26 14.71 3.96 -19.39
N VAL A 27 14.66 3.32 -18.22
CA VAL A 27 14.93 3.98 -16.94
C VAL A 27 16.37 4.51 -16.88
N ARG A 28 17.35 3.72 -17.34
CA ARG A 28 18.74 4.17 -17.45
C ARG A 28 18.88 5.38 -18.36
N ALA A 29 18.25 5.35 -19.54
CA ALA A 29 18.26 6.49 -20.46
C ALA A 29 17.65 7.76 -19.83
N ARG A 30 16.54 7.63 -19.08
CA ARG A 30 15.94 8.77 -18.35
C ARG A 30 16.89 9.35 -17.30
N ILE A 31 17.61 8.49 -16.56
CA ILE A 31 18.62 8.94 -15.59
C ILE A 31 19.79 9.64 -16.28
N GLU A 32 20.32 9.06 -17.37
CA GLU A 32 21.41 9.64 -18.15
C GLU A 32 21.03 11.02 -18.70
N VAL A 33 19.85 11.16 -19.27
CA VAL A 33 19.34 12.46 -19.77
C VAL A 33 19.26 13.48 -18.64
N ALA A 34 18.73 13.09 -17.46
CA ALA A 34 18.66 13.98 -16.31
C ALA A 34 20.05 14.46 -15.85
N VAL A 35 21.03 13.54 -15.79
CA VAL A 35 22.42 13.86 -15.41
C VAL A 35 23.10 14.72 -16.47
N VAL A 36 22.98 14.40 -17.75
CA VAL A 36 23.56 15.18 -18.86
C VAL A 36 23.00 16.60 -18.87
N ASN A 37 21.69 16.77 -18.67
CA ASN A 37 21.08 18.10 -18.57
C ASN A 37 21.61 18.89 -17.38
N PHE A 38 21.79 18.24 -16.22
CA PHE A 38 22.38 18.88 -15.05
C PHE A 38 23.84 19.31 -15.27
N LEU A 39 24.66 18.44 -15.88
CA LEU A 39 26.05 18.77 -16.22
C LEU A 39 26.14 19.92 -17.22
N LYS A 40 25.27 19.95 -18.24
CA LYS A 40 25.19 21.08 -19.19
C LYS A 40 24.89 22.41 -18.50
N ILE A 41 24.02 22.41 -17.49
CA ILE A 41 23.71 23.61 -16.69
C ILE A 41 24.95 24.05 -15.89
N LEU A 42 25.69 23.12 -15.30
CA LEU A 42 26.89 23.42 -14.53
C LEU A 42 28.06 23.93 -15.40
N SER A 43 28.17 23.44 -16.64
CA SER A 43 29.19 23.86 -17.61
C SER A 43 28.81 25.14 -18.38
N SER A 44 27.62 25.70 -18.15
CA SER A 44 27.19 26.95 -18.76
C SER A 44 28.03 28.14 -18.24
N PRO A 45 28.31 29.18 -19.06
CA PRO A 45 29.03 30.38 -18.62
C PRO A 45 28.39 31.08 -17.41
N THR A 46 27.08 30.94 -17.26
CA THR A 46 26.30 31.43 -16.12
C THR A 46 25.49 30.27 -15.53
N PRO A 47 26.07 29.42 -14.67
CA PRO A 47 25.41 28.24 -14.16
C PRO A 47 24.25 28.63 -13.23
N ALA A 48 23.03 28.35 -13.66
CA ALA A 48 21.82 28.57 -12.88
C ALA A 48 21.19 27.21 -12.52
N ILE A 49 21.59 26.66 -11.36
CA ILE A 49 21.07 25.38 -10.88
C ILE A 49 19.59 25.54 -10.58
N SER A 50 18.76 24.96 -11.45
CA SER A 50 17.32 24.99 -11.31
C SER A 50 16.87 24.08 -10.15
N ASP A 51 15.83 24.53 -9.48
CA ASP A 51 15.10 23.73 -8.50
C ASP A 51 14.54 22.46 -9.15
N LEU A 52 14.56 21.34 -8.42
CA LEU A 52 13.93 20.10 -8.89
C LEU A 52 12.41 20.18 -8.68
N PRO A 53 11.59 20.14 -9.75
CA PRO A 53 10.14 20.09 -9.61
C PRO A 53 9.72 18.67 -9.22
N LEU A 54 9.02 18.55 -8.10
CA LEU A 54 8.52 17.27 -7.59
C LEU A 54 7.03 17.36 -7.35
N ILE A 55 6.30 16.27 -7.56
CA ILE A 55 4.87 16.24 -7.24
C ILE A 55 4.67 16.40 -5.73
N ASN A 56 3.79 17.33 -5.35
CA ASN A 56 3.49 17.65 -3.97
C ASN A 56 2.67 16.52 -3.33
N ARG A 57 3.24 15.83 -2.35
CA ARG A 57 2.62 14.68 -1.66
C ARG A 57 1.90 15.11 -0.37
N ARG A 58 1.06 16.14 -0.46
CA ARG A 58 0.22 16.65 0.64
C ARG A 58 -1.26 16.34 0.38
N SER A 59 -2.06 16.31 1.44
CA SER A 59 -3.51 16.05 1.35
C SER A 59 -4.24 17.02 0.43
N ASN A 60 -3.87 18.31 0.43
CA ASN A 60 -4.45 19.31 -0.46
C ASN A 60 -4.19 19.08 -1.96
N ASN A 61 -3.20 18.25 -2.32
CA ASN A 61 -2.91 17.85 -3.69
C ASN A 61 -3.54 16.49 -4.07
N SER A 62 -4.20 15.83 -3.13
CA SER A 62 -4.94 14.62 -3.44
C SER A 62 -6.23 14.96 -4.19
N ARG A 63 -6.59 14.10 -5.14
CA ARG A 63 -7.86 14.11 -5.86
C ARG A 63 -8.46 12.72 -5.78
N VAL A 64 -9.79 12.69 -5.78
CA VAL A 64 -10.54 11.43 -5.82
C VAL A 64 -11.00 11.25 -7.25
N SER A 65 -10.69 10.10 -7.84
CA SER A 65 -11.35 9.66 -9.07
C SER A 65 -12.29 8.52 -8.70
N GLN A 66 -13.56 8.68 -9.07
CA GLN A 66 -14.60 7.66 -8.97
C GLN A 66 -14.78 7.07 -10.36
N GLY A 67 -14.60 5.75 -10.49
CA GLY A 67 -14.83 5.09 -11.78
C GLY A 67 -16.31 5.10 -12.12
N LEU A 68 -16.69 5.62 -13.30
CA LEU A 68 -18.08 5.65 -13.78
C LEU A 68 -18.75 4.25 -13.84
N LEU A 69 -17.96 3.18 -13.88
CA LEU A 69 -18.40 1.78 -13.97
C LEU A 69 -17.95 0.91 -12.78
N THR A 70 -17.21 1.48 -11.82
CA THR A 70 -16.70 0.75 -10.67
C THR A 70 -16.87 1.63 -9.43
N ASP A 71 -17.59 1.15 -8.41
CA ASP A 71 -17.72 1.80 -7.09
C ASP A 71 -16.39 2.02 -6.33
N ALA A 72 -15.25 1.81 -6.99
CA ALA A 72 -13.92 1.99 -6.45
C ALA A 72 -13.46 3.45 -6.60
N SER A 73 -13.58 4.21 -5.51
CA SER A 73 -12.89 5.49 -5.34
C SER A 73 -11.38 5.27 -5.20
N ARG A 74 -10.55 6.09 -5.84
CA ARG A 74 -9.08 6.00 -5.75
C ARG A 74 -8.45 7.38 -5.54
N ILE A 75 -7.35 7.42 -4.78
CA ILE A 75 -6.58 8.64 -4.53
C ILE A 75 -5.52 8.82 -5.61
N PHE A 76 -5.61 9.94 -6.31
CA PHE A 76 -4.60 10.41 -7.24
C PHE A 76 -3.95 11.71 -6.75
N LEU A 77 -2.80 12.05 -7.30
CA LEU A 77 -2.17 13.35 -7.10
C LEU A 77 -2.35 14.19 -8.36
N SER A 78 -2.66 15.47 -8.16
CA SER A 78 -2.70 16.43 -9.27
C SER A 78 -1.33 17.03 -9.56
N HIS A 79 -1.22 17.82 -10.64
CA HIS A 79 -0.01 18.57 -11.03
C HIS A 79 0.28 19.77 -10.12
N SER A 80 0.18 19.62 -8.80
CA SER A 80 0.79 20.56 -7.86
C SER A 80 2.23 20.13 -7.60
N PHE A 81 3.16 21.06 -7.78
CA PHE A 81 4.59 20.81 -7.59
C PHE A 81 5.10 21.45 -6.30
N CYS A 82 6.11 20.82 -5.71
CA CYS A 82 6.98 21.41 -4.71
C CYS A 82 8.42 21.34 -5.21
N THR A 83 9.26 22.28 -4.81
CA THR A 83 10.65 22.30 -5.25
C THR A 83 11.60 21.75 -4.19
N ARG A 84 12.72 21.20 -4.67
CA ARG A 84 13.94 21.04 -3.88
C ARG A 84 15.00 21.94 -4.50
N SER A 85 15.54 22.83 -3.69
CA SER A 85 16.57 23.78 -4.11
C SER A 85 17.90 23.43 -3.46
N LEU A 86 18.97 23.49 -4.24
CA LEU A 86 20.34 23.47 -3.71
C LEU A 86 20.67 24.78 -2.99
N MET A 87 20.08 25.91 -3.44
CA MET A 87 20.38 27.25 -2.93
C MET A 87 19.73 27.55 -1.57
N ARG A 88 18.79 26.71 -1.13
CA ARG A 88 18.12 26.86 0.17
C ARG A 88 18.66 25.85 1.16
N GLU A 89 19.22 26.32 2.27
CA GLU A 89 19.86 25.50 3.31
C GLU A 89 18.98 24.30 3.75
N ASN A 90 17.71 24.55 4.03
CA ASN A 90 16.76 23.52 4.49
C ASN A 90 16.45 22.44 3.45
N THR A 91 16.65 22.71 2.15
CA THR A 91 16.35 21.75 1.06
C THR A 91 17.59 21.24 0.34
N ALA A 92 18.77 21.83 0.58
CA ALA A 92 20.01 21.48 -0.11
C ALA A 92 20.36 20.00 0.07
N LYS A 93 20.29 19.47 1.29
CA LYS A 93 20.51 18.03 1.54
C LYS A 93 19.48 17.16 0.80
N ALA A 94 18.22 17.57 0.73
CA ALA A 94 17.19 16.83 0.01
C ALA A 94 17.42 16.83 -1.51
N PHE A 95 17.89 17.95 -2.06
CA PHE A 95 18.31 18.05 -3.46
C PHE A 95 19.46 17.07 -3.76
N ILE A 96 20.52 17.04 -2.94
CA ILE A 96 21.67 16.15 -3.14
C ILE A 96 21.27 14.68 -3.04
N ARG A 97 20.40 14.34 -2.07
CA ARG A 97 19.90 12.97 -1.90
C ARG A 97 19.22 12.44 -3.17
N VAL A 98 18.47 13.27 -3.89
CA VAL A 98 17.77 12.86 -5.11
C VAL A 98 18.77 12.37 -6.18
N TRP A 99 19.85 13.12 -6.40
CA TRP A 99 20.94 12.71 -7.29
C TRP A 99 21.65 11.45 -6.82
N LYS A 100 21.92 11.31 -5.51
CA LYS A 100 22.55 10.11 -4.94
C LYS A 100 21.69 8.86 -5.07
N VAL A 101 20.37 8.97 -4.90
CA VAL A 101 19.47 7.84 -5.13
C VAL A 101 19.41 7.50 -6.63
N MET A 102 19.36 8.48 -7.53
CA MET A 102 19.41 8.23 -8.98
C MET A 102 20.70 7.50 -9.41
N GLU A 103 21.86 7.96 -8.93
CA GLU A 103 23.15 7.29 -9.14
C GLU A 103 23.08 5.82 -8.69
N MET A 104 22.55 5.58 -7.48
CA MET A 104 22.45 4.23 -6.93
C MET A 104 21.50 3.35 -7.73
N CYS A 105 20.33 3.87 -8.13
CA CYS A 105 19.39 3.15 -9.00
C CYS A 105 20.03 2.79 -10.33
N TYR A 106 20.78 3.72 -10.96
CA TYR A 106 21.49 3.44 -12.20
C TYR A 106 22.48 2.28 -12.03
N GLN A 107 23.31 2.29 -10.97
CA GLN A 107 24.24 1.20 -10.69
C GLN A 107 23.54 -0.15 -10.47
N ILE A 108 22.41 -0.16 -9.76
CA ILE A 108 21.60 -1.36 -9.53
C ILE A 108 21.12 -1.93 -10.88
N LEU A 109 20.60 -1.07 -11.76
CA LEU A 109 20.09 -1.46 -13.07
C LEU A 109 21.19 -1.94 -14.02
N VAL A 110 22.38 -1.31 -14.01
CA VAL A 110 23.54 -1.76 -14.80
C VAL A 110 24.02 -3.15 -14.38
N GLN A 111 23.98 -3.44 -13.08
CA GLN A 111 24.36 -4.76 -12.55
C GLN A 111 23.26 -5.82 -12.73
N GLU A 112 22.12 -5.46 -13.33
CA GLU A 112 20.93 -6.31 -13.48
C GLU A 112 20.43 -6.87 -12.14
N LYS A 113 20.64 -6.12 -11.06
CA LYS A 113 20.23 -6.50 -9.71
C LYS A 113 18.91 -5.83 -9.34
N ARG A 114 18.34 -6.31 -8.24
CA ARG A 114 17.23 -5.67 -7.55
C ARG A 114 17.52 -5.65 -6.06
N VAL A 115 17.05 -4.61 -5.39
CA VAL A 115 17.32 -4.40 -3.95
C VAL A 115 16.05 -4.00 -3.22
N THR A 116 15.97 -4.35 -1.96
CA THR A 116 14.95 -3.85 -1.05
C THR A 116 15.28 -2.41 -0.61
N GLN A 117 14.28 -1.69 -0.11
CA GLN A 117 14.49 -0.36 0.47
C GLN A 117 15.45 -0.37 1.68
N ARG A 118 15.54 -1.49 2.42
CA ARG A 118 16.48 -1.62 3.55
C ARG A 118 17.91 -1.75 3.08
N GLU A 119 18.15 -2.60 2.07
CA GLU A 119 19.49 -2.74 1.47
C GLU A 119 19.95 -1.43 0.83
N LEU A 120 19.06 -0.74 0.12
CA LEU A 120 19.34 0.58 -0.44
C LEU A 120 19.69 1.59 0.67
N PHE A 121 18.99 1.55 1.81
CA PHE A 121 19.32 2.39 2.95
C PHE A 121 20.71 2.11 3.51
N TYR A 122 21.08 0.85 3.77
CA TYR A 122 22.41 0.53 4.29
C TYR A 122 23.52 0.87 3.28
N LYS A 123 23.29 0.65 1.99
CA LYS A 123 24.25 1.02 0.96
C LYS A 123 24.50 2.54 0.95
N LEU A 124 23.43 3.33 0.99
CA LEU A 124 23.52 4.80 1.03
C LEU A 124 24.08 5.34 2.35
N LEU A 125 23.81 4.65 3.47
CA LEU A 125 24.39 4.96 4.78
C LEU A 125 25.91 4.82 4.74
N CYS A 126 26.43 3.77 4.11
CA CYS A 126 27.87 3.54 3.97
C CYS A 126 28.54 4.48 2.96
N THR A 127 27.91 4.74 1.80
CA THR A 127 28.52 5.55 0.74
C THR A 127 28.32 7.06 0.92
N SER A 128 27.34 7.48 1.72
CA SER A 128 26.91 8.88 1.84
C SER A 128 26.29 9.19 3.23
N PRO A 129 27.01 8.93 4.33
CA PRO A 129 26.48 9.04 5.70
C PRO A 129 25.99 10.45 6.07
N ASP A 130 26.65 11.50 5.56
CA ASP A 130 26.28 12.90 5.83
C ASP A 130 24.90 13.29 5.30
N TYR A 131 24.41 12.51 4.32
CA TYR A 131 23.12 12.72 3.69
C TYR A 131 22.07 11.73 4.18
N PHE A 132 22.40 10.49 4.50
CA PHE A 132 21.41 9.47 4.85
C PHE A 132 21.58 8.96 6.28
N THR A 133 20.78 9.48 7.20
CA THR A 133 20.80 9.08 8.62
C THR A 133 19.61 8.22 9.04
N SER A 134 18.58 8.11 8.19
CA SER A 134 17.40 7.30 8.49
C SER A 134 16.77 6.70 7.23
N GLN A 135 16.17 5.52 7.39
CA GLN A 135 15.42 4.86 6.32
C GLN A 135 14.27 5.73 5.79
N LEU A 136 13.67 6.56 6.66
CA LEU A 136 12.60 7.49 6.26
C LEU A 136 13.09 8.50 5.20
N GLN A 137 14.33 8.98 5.30
CA GLN A 137 14.90 9.89 4.29
C GLN A 137 15.05 9.17 2.95
N VAL A 138 15.58 7.95 2.94
CA VAL A 138 15.71 7.14 1.71
C VAL A 138 14.34 6.88 1.09
N ASN A 139 13.36 6.45 1.88
CA ASN A 139 11.99 6.20 1.40
C ASN A 139 11.34 7.47 0.80
N ARG A 140 11.55 8.64 1.41
CA ARG A 140 11.06 9.92 0.87
C ARG A 140 11.76 10.29 -0.43
N THR A 141 13.08 10.13 -0.50
CA THR A 141 13.87 10.44 -1.70
C THR A 141 13.56 9.49 -2.86
N ILE A 142 13.33 8.20 -2.61
CA ILE A 142 12.89 7.26 -3.64
C ILE A 142 11.62 7.77 -4.33
N GLN A 143 10.66 8.26 -3.55
CA GLN A 143 9.42 8.83 -4.10
C GLN A 143 9.63 10.15 -4.83
N ASP A 144 10.63 10.95 -4.44
CA ASP A 144 11.04 12.14 -5.19
C ASP A 144 11.63 11.74 -6.55
N VAL A 145 12.45 10.67 -6.61
CA VAL A 145 12.99 10.12 -7.87
C VAL A 145 11.88 9.53 -8.75
N VAL A 146 10.92 8.80 -8.17
CA VAL A 146 9.72 8.32 -8.88
C VAL A 146 8.95 9.48 -9.52
N ALA A 147 8.78 10.59 -8.78
CA ALA A 147 8.09 11.78 -9.30
C ALA A 147 8.88 12.50 -10.39
N LEU A 148 10.22 12.55 -10.27
CA LEU A 148 11.07 13.22 -11.25
C LEU A 148 11.20 12.44 -12.56
N LEU A 149 11.36 11.11 -12.47
CA LEU A 149 11.57 10.24 -13.63
C LEU A 149 10.26 9.66 -14.19
N MET A 150 9.14 9.90 -13.51
CA MET A 150 7.81 9.40 -13.85
C MET A 150 7.79 7.87 -14.06
N CYS A 151 8.53 7.13 -13.24
CA CYS A 151 8.61 5.66 -13.30
C CYS A 151 8.51 5.03 -11.91
N SER A 152 7.99 3.80 -11.85
CA SER A 152 7.70 3.11 -10.60
C SER A 152 8.98 2.71 -9.85
N ARG A 153 8.87 2.49 -8.53
CA ARG A 153 9.97 1.94 -7.72
C ARG A 153 10.51 0.64 -8.29
N PHE A 154 9.60 -0.18 -8.78
CA PHE A 154 9.94 -1.45 -9.40
C PHE A 154 10.86 -1.25 -10.62
N SER A 155 10.56 -0.25 -11.46
CA SER A 155 11.38 0.10 -12.63
C SER A 155 12.75 0.65 -12.23
N LEU A 156 12.88 1.26 -11.05
CA LEU A 156 14.14 1.71 -10.48
C LEU A 156 14.99 0.57 -9.87
N GLY A 157 14.57 -0.69 -10.01
CA GLY A 157 15.26 -1.84 -9.42
C GLY A 157 15.00 -2.01 -7.92
N ILE A 158 13.97 -1.35 -7.38
CA ILE A 158 13.62 -1.40 -5.95
C ILE A 158 12.44 -2.37 -5.75
N MET A 159 12.70 -3.46 -5.01
CA MET A 159 11.71 -4.49 -4.70
C MET A 159 10.75 -4.05 -3.60
N ALA A 160 9.55 -4.61 -3.63
CA ALA A 160 8.61 -4.53 -2.53
C ALA A 160 9.09 -5.39 -1.35
N SER A 161 8.61 -5.10 -0.15
CA SER A 161 8.93 -5.88 1.03
C SER A 161 8.05 -7.13 1.10
N SER A 162 8.65 -8.31 1.29
CA SER A 162 7.96 -9.60 1.40
C SER A 162 7.47 -9.87 2.83
N ARG A 163 6.59 -9.02 3.35
CA ARG A 163 6.08 -9.15 4.74
C ARG A 163 4.76 -9.93 4.81
N GLY A 164 3.93 -9.82 3.79
CA GLY A 164 2.60 -10.39 3.82
C GLY A 164 2.56 -11.90 3.71
N ALA A 165 1.40 -12.46 4.03
CA ALA A 165 1.13 -13.89 3.93
C ALA A 165 -0.30 -14.14 3.44
N VAL A 166 -0.52 -15.29 2.81
CA VAL A 166 -1.82 -15.77 2.32
C VAL A 166 -2.09 -17.17 2.87
N ALA A 167 -3.33 -17.46 3.23
CA ALA A 167 -3.75 -18.81 3.65
C ALA A 167 -5.18 -19.08 3.19
N GLY A 168 -5.58 -20.35 3.20
CA GLY A 168 -6.95 -20.78 2.88
C GLY A 168 -7.11 -21.23 1.44
N ARG A 169 -8.36 -21.21 0.94
CA ARG A 169 -8.80 -21.91 -0.27
C ARG A 169 -8.24 -21.30 -1.55
N LEU A 170 -6.95 -21.47 -1.79
CA LEU A 170 -6.23 -20.92 -2.94
C LEU A 170 -5.10 -21.85 -3.33
N LEU A 171 -5.05 -22.20 -4.61
CA LEU A 171 -3.92 -22.86 -5.24
C LEU A 171 -3.11 -21.80 -5.98
N LEU A 172 -1.82 -21.71 -5.63
CA LEU A 172 -0.86 -20.81 -6.28
C LEU A 172 0.15 -21.64 -7.05
N GLN A 173 0.44 -21.23 -8.29
CA GLN A 173 1.48 -21.85 -9.08
C GLN A 173 2.39 -20.78 -9.68
N GLU A 174 3.65 -20.81 -9.26
CA GLU A 174 4.71 -20.05 -9.92
C GLU A 174 5.08 -20.69 -11.27
N PRO A 175 5.56 -19.90 -12.24
CA PRO A 175 6.03 -20.44 -13.52
C PRO A 175 7.09 -21.52 -13.31
N ASN A 176 6.85 -22.70 -13.88
CA ASN A 176 7.75 -23.86 -13.81
C ASN A 176 7.97 -24.43 -12.39
N GLN A 177 7.06 -24.16 -11.45
CA GLN A 177 7.07 -24.77 -10.12
C GLN A 177 5.81 -25.60 -9.86
N GLU A 178 5.87 -26.37 -8.79
CA GLU A 178 4.74 -27.15 -8.29
C GLU A 178 3.62 -26.22 -7.79
N VAL A 179 2.40 -26.75 -7.81
CA VAL A 179 1.23 -26.08 -7.27
C VAL A 179 1.31 -26.10 -5.75
N VAL A 180 1.24 -24.93 -5.13
CA VAL A 180 1.18 -24.77 -3.68
C VAL A 180 -0.26 -24.60 -3.24
N ASP A 181 -0.71 -25.48 -2.36
CA ASP A 181 -2.00 -25.36 -1.68
C ASP A 181 -1.86 -24.49 -0.42
N CYS A 182 -2.47 -23.30 -0.45
CA CYS A 182 -2.45 -22.34 0.65
C CYS A 182 -3.26 -22.80 1.88
N CYS A 183 -4.10 -23.85 1.78
CA CYS A 183 -4.72 -24.50 2.93
C CYS A 183 -3.71 -25.30 3.74
N ALA A 184 -2.68 -25.85 3.08
CA ALA A 184 -1.71 -26.76 3.68
C ALA A 184 -0.47 -26.03 4.26
N CYS A 185 -0.38 -24.71 4.12
CA CYS A 185 0.76 -23.92 4.62
C CYS A 185 0.78 -23.68 6.14
N GLY A 186 -0.18 -24.25 6.88
CA GLY A 186 -0.29 -24.08 8.33
C GLY A 186 -0.56 -22.64 8.77
N SER A 187 -0.24 -22.34 10.03
CA SER A 187 -0.55 -21.05 10.67
C SER A 187 0.23 -19.86 10.11
N SER A 188 1.42 -20.11 9.55
CA SER A 188 2.27 -19.08 8.97
C SER A 188 1.74 -18.58 7.61
N GLY A 189 0.97 -19.41 6.91
CA GLY A 189 0.54 -19.16 5.54
C GLY A 189 1.69 -19.18 4.53
N TYR A 190 1.34 -19.03 3.26
CA TYR A 190 2.27 -18.84 2.15
C TYR A 190 2.79 -17.40 2.14
N ALA A 191 4.11 -17.22 2.15
CA ALA A 191 4.74 -15.90 2.18
C ALA A 191 4.65 -15.19 0.82
N ILE A 192 4.23 -13.92 0.84
CA ILE A 192 4.10 -13.13 -0.39
C ILE A 192 5.47 -12.61 -0.83
N SER A 193 5.89 -12.98 -2.04
CA SER A 193 7.15 -12.51 -2.63
C SER A 193 7.15 -11.01 -2.89
N GLY A 194 8.29 -10.34 -2.62
CA GLY A 194 8.50 -8.93 -2.95
C GLY A 194 8.72 -8.66 -4.45
N ASN A 195 8.81 -9.72 -5.26
CA ASN A 195 9.05 -9.62 -6.69
C ASN A 195 7.72 -9.52 -7.47
N LEU A 196 7.36 -8.30 -7.86
CA LEU A 196 6.09 -8.06 -8.56
C LEU A 196 5.97 -8.80 -9.90
N ASN A 197 7.08 -9.00 -10.63
CA ASN A 197 7.06 -9.78 -11.88
C ASN A 197 6.72 -11.25 -11.65
N LEU A 198 7.09 -11.79 -10.50
CA LEU A 198 6.76 -13.16 -10.12
C LEU A 198 5.26 -13.23 -9.79
N LEU A 199 4.77 -12.29 -8.97
CA LEU A 199 3.36 -12.19 -8.60
C LEU A 199 2.43 -11.99 -9.80
N GLU A 200 2.87 -11.23 -10.82
CA GLU A 200 2.10 -11.00 -12.05
C GLU A 200 1.90 -12.29 -12.86
N LYS A 201 2.87 -13.21 -12.80
CA LYS A 201 2.87 -14.47 -13.54
C LYS A 201 2.28 -15.65 -12.76
N LEU A 202 1.77 -15.40 -11.55
CA LEU A 202 1.14 -16.45 -10.74
C LEU A 202 -0.14 -16.95 -11.41
N VAL A 203 -0.25 -18.26 -11.56
CA VAL A 203 -1.52 -18.92 -11.87
C VAL A 203 -2.25 -19.17 -10.55
N MET A 204 -3.49 -18.73 -10.48
CA MET A 204 -4.32 -18.77 -9.28
C MET A 204 -5.58 -19.56 -9.56
N LYS A 205 -5.94 -20.51 -8.69
CA LYS A 205 -7.22 -21.22 -8.73
C LYS A 205 -7.84 -21.24 -7.33
N THR A 206 -9.14 -21.04 -7.24
CA THR A 206 -9.85 -20.98 -5.95
C THR A 206 -11.29 -21.43 -6.12
N ASP A 207 -11.85 -21.96 -5.05
CA ASP A 207 -13.26 -22.23 -4.83
C ASP A 207 -13.79 -21.44 -3.60
N ALA A 208 -13.05 -20.43 -3.17
CA ALA A 208 -13.45 -19.51 -2.11
C ALA A 208 -14.63 -18.64 -2.55
N ARG A 209 -15.37 -18.15 -1.55
CA ARG A 209 -16.49 -17.21 -1.68
C ARG A 209 -16.16 -15.82 -1.17
N TYR A 210 -15.09 -15.67 -0.40
CA TYR A 210 -14.69 -14.40 0.22
C TYR A 210 -13.17 -14.24 0.22
N ILE A 211 -12.70 -13.00 0.13
CA ILE A 211 -11.31 -12.64 0.44
C ILE A 211 -11.33 -11.85 1.74
N ILE A 212 -10.64 -12.31 2.78
CA ILE A 212 -10.60 -11.67 4.09
C ILE A 212 -9.20 -11.11 4.33
N VAL A 213 -9.09 -9.78 4.32
CA VAL A 213 -7.88 -9.04 4.67
C VAL A 213 -7.84 -8.87 6.18
N VAL A 214 -6.77 -9.35 6.81
CA VAL A 214 -6.58 -9.29 8.26
C VAL A 214 -5.40 -8.37 8.58
N GLU A 215 -5.63 -7.35 9.39
CA GLU A 215 -4.59 -6.39 9.78
C GLU A 215 -3.47 -7.06 10.59
N LYS A 216 -3.84 -7.65 11.73
CA LYS A 216 -2.89 -8.18 12.70
C LYS A 216 -2.43 -9.59 12.32
N HIS A 217 -1.11 -9.80 12.39
CA HIS A 217 -0.54 -11.11 12.09
C HIS A 217 -1.01 -12.21 13.05
N ALA A 218 -1.13 -11.91 14.35
CA ALA A 218 -1.59 -12.89 15.34
C ALA A 218 -3.02 -13.36 15.09
N ILE A 219 -3.91 -12.44 14.68
CA ILE A 219 -5.29 -12.76 14.28
C ILE A 219 -5.29 -13.64 13.03
N PHE A 220 -4.46 -13.31 12.03
CA PHE A 220 -4.31 -14.14 10.83
C PHE A 220 -3.83 -15.55 11.18
N GLN A 221 -2.82 -15.69 12.05
CA GLN A 221 -2.29 -16.98 12.47
C GLN A 221 -3.35 -17.82 13.17
N ARG A 222 -4.11 -17.24 14.11
CA ARG A 222 -5.22 -17.93 14.78
C ARG A 222 -6.27 -18.42 13.78
N LEU A 223 -6.71 -17.56 12.86
CA LEU A 223 -7.70 -17.93 11.84
C LEU A 223 -7.20 -19.04 10.90
N ALA A 224 -5.90 -19.05 10.58
CA ALA A 224 -5.27 -20.10 9.79
C ALA A 224 -5.13 -21.41 10.58
N GLU A 225 -4.75 -21.36 11.87
CA GLU A 225 -4.72 -22.53 12.77
C GLU A 225 -6.07 -23.20 12.89
N ASP A 226 -7.11 -22.40 13.12
CA ASP A 226 -8.49 -22.87 13.27
C ASP A 226 -9.11 -23.31 11.93
N CYS A 227 -8.35 -23.17 10.83
CA CYS A 227 -8.78 -23.48 9.47
C CYS A 227 -10.14 -22.85 9.12
N ILE A 228 -10.35 -21.57 9.46
CA ILE A 228 -11.63 -20.88 9.28
C ILE A 228 -12.14 -20.97 7.83
N PHE A 229 -11.22 -21.09 6.87
CA PHE A 229 -11.49 -21.25 5.45
C PHE A 229 -12.27 -22.54 5.11
N ASN A 230 -12.33 -23.52 6.01
CA ASN A 230 -13.19 -24.71 5.88
C ASN A 230 -14.65 -24.43 6.26
N GLN A 231 -14.88 -23.55 7.23
CA GLN A 231 -16.22 -23.14 7.68
C GLN A 231 -16.78 -22.03 6.80
N ILE A 232 -15.93 -21.06 6.46
CA ILE A 232 -16.22 -19.91 5.60
C ILE A 232 -15.28 -20.02 4.41
N PRO A 233 -15.72 -20.53 3.24
CA PRO A 233 -14.86 -20.70 2.08
C PRO A 233 -14.17 -19.38 1.71
N SER A 234 -12.91 -19.21 2.09
CA SER A 234 -12.25 -17.91 2.04
C SER A 234 -10.75 -18.00 1.78
N ILE A 235 -10.23 -16.92 1.22
CA ILE A 235 -8.80 -16.63 1.12
C ILE A 235 -8.48 -15.61 2.20
N LEU A 236 -7.57 -15.94 3.12
CA LEU A 236 -7.04 -15.03 4.12
C LEU A 236 -5.80 -14.35 3.56
N ILE A 237 -5.65 -13.05 3.77
CA ILE A 237 -4.44 -12.31 3.41
C ILE A 237 -4.10 -11.28 4.49
N THR A 238 -2.82 -11.16 4.85
CA THR A 238 -2.35 -10.16 5.81
C THR A 238 -1.10 -9.46 5.29
N ALA A 239 -0.97 -8.17 5.59
CA ALA A 239 0.27 -7.40 5.40
C ALA A 239 1.08 -7.26 6.69
N LYS A 240 0.64 -7.92 7.78
CA LYS A 240 1.21 -7.80 9.13
C LYS A 240 1.25 -6.34 9.61
N GLY A 241 0.09 -5.67 9.56
CA GLY A 241 -0.09 -4.25 9.86
C GLY A 241 -0.21 -3.39 8.60
N TYR A 242 0.53 -2.27 8.54
CA TYR A 242 0.40 -1.30 7.44
C TYR A 242 0.80 -1.93 6.08
N PRO A 243 -0.03 -1.77 5.03
CA PRO A 243 0.06 -2.57 3.82
C PRO A 243 1.29 -2.23 2.97
N ASP A 244 2.11 -3.24 2.67
CA ASP A 244 3.18 -3.14 1.68
C ASP A 244 2.65 -3.27 0.24
N ILE A 245 3.50 -2.93 -0.72
CA ILE A 245 3.15 -2.97 -2.15
C ILE A 245 2.87 -4.39 -2.62
N ALA A 246 3.62 -5.39 -2.18
CA ALA A 246 3.50 -6.76 -2.68
C ALA A 246 2.14 -7.35 -2.27
N THR A 247 1.76 -7.18 -1.00
CA THR A 247 0.46 -7.61 -0.50
C THR A 247 -0.69 -6.90 -1.20
N ARG A 248 -0.59 -5.58 -1.42
CA ARG A 248 -1.62 -4.83 -2.18
C ARG A 248 -1.68 -5.26 -3.64
N PHE A 249 -0.54 -5.50 -4.27
CA PHE A 249 -0.45 -5.98 -5.64
C PHE A 249 -1.14 -7.33 -5.78
N LEU A 250 -0.86 -8.28 -4.87
CA LEU A 250 -1.48 -9.61 -4.90
C LEU A 250 -2.99 -9.52 -4.64
N LEU A 251 -3.45 -8.70 -3.69
CA LEU A 251 -4.88 -8.48 -3.46
C LEU A 251 -5.57 -7.91 -4.71
N HIS A 252 -4.90 -6.99 -5.42
CA HIS A 252 -5.41 -6.44 -6.68
C HIS A 252 -5.48 -7.49 -7.79
N GLN A 253 -4.51 -8.41 -7.83
CA GLN A 253 -4.56 -9.57 -8.73
C GLN A 253 -5.73 -10.49 -8.39
N PHE A 254 -6.01 -10.75 -7.11
CA PHE A 254 -7.20 -11.49 -6.69
C PHE A 254 -8.48 -10.80 -7.14
N SER A 255 -8.60 -9.49 -6.92
CA SER A 255 -9.77 -8.72 -7.34
C SER A 255 -10.02 -8.76 -8.85
N LYS A 256 -8.97 -8.90 -9.66
CA LYS A 256 -9.07 -9.02 -11.12
C LYS A 256 -9.37 -10.44 -11.58
N ALA A 257 -8.76 -11.43 -10.93
CA ALA A 257 -8.94 -12.84 -11.27
C ALA A 257 -10.30 -13.38 -10.83
N PHE A 258 -10.82 -12.86 -9.71
CA PHE A 258 -12.05 -13.31 -9.05
C PHE A 258 -12.95 -12.12 -8.70
N PRO A 259 -13.47 -11.38 -9.71
CA PRO A 259 -14.26 -10.16 -9.50
C PRO A 259 -15.57 -10.39 -8.71
N GLU A 260 -16.06 -11.62 -8.66
CA GLU A 260 -17.24 -12.04 -7.92
C GLU A 260 -16.99 -12.26 -6.41
N LEU A 261 -15.73 -12.38 -5.98
CA LEU A 261 -15.40 -12.57 -4.55
C LEU A 261 -15.37 -11.20 -3.83
N PRO A 262 -16.28 -10.95 -2.87
CA PRO A 262 -16.19 -9.77 -2.03
C PRO A 262 -14.90 -9.76 -1.20
N ILE A 263 -14.26 -8.59 -1.15
CA ILE A 263 -13.09 -8.33 -0.32
C ILE A 263 -13.55 -7.70 0.99
N LEU A 264 -13.35 -8.40 2.09
CA LEU A 264 -13.74 -8.02 3.44
C LEU A 264 -12.51 -7.75 4.28
N GLY A 265 -12.59 -6.76 5.15
CA GLY A 265 -11.47 -6.29 5.95
C GLY A 265 -11.73 -6.37 7.45
N LEU A 266 -10.83 -7.03 8.17
CA LEU A 266 -10.83 -7.14 9.62
C LEU A 266 -9.68 -6.29 10.20
N PHE A 267 -10.05 -5.18 10.83
CA PHE A 267 -9.15 -4.14 11.36
C PHE A 267 -9.53 -3.81 12.81
N ASP A 268 -8.58 -3.29 13.58
CA ASP A 268 -8.89 -2.82 14.94
C ASP A 268 -9.85 -1.60 14.91
N TRP A 269 -10.65 -1.44 15.96
CA TRP A 269 -11.48 -0.25 16.14
C TRP A 269 -10.63 0.90 16.71
N ASN A 270 -9.82 1.50 15.83
CA ASN A 270 -9.02 2.68 16.14
C ASN A 270 -8.68 3.49 14.85
N PRO A 271 -8.23 4.75 14.97
CA PRO A 271 -7.89 5.56 13.80
C PRO A 271 -6.79 4.96 12.92
N ALA A 272 -5.83 4.20 13.48
CA ALA A 272 -4.78 3.56 12.70
C ALA A 272 -5.30 2.39 11.86
N GLY A 273 -6.16 1.53 12.42
CA GLY A 273 -6.82 0.42 11.71
C GLY A 273 -7.68 0.93 10.55
N LEU A 274 -8.44 2.01 10.76
CA LEU A 274 -9.18 2.65 9.68
C LEU A 274 -8.25 3.25 8.61
N ALA A 275 -7.10 3.82 8.98
CA ALA A 275 -6.12 4.29 8.01
C ALA A 275 -5.48 3.14 7.19
N VAL A 276 -5.32 1.95 7.77
CA VAL A 276 -4.89 0.73 7.07
C VAL A 276 -5.97 0.30 6.06
N LEU A 277 -7.24 0.22 6.48
CA LEU A 277 -8.38 -0.03 5.58
C LEU A 277 -8.39 0.95 4.41
N CYS A 278 -8.31 2.25 4.69
CA CYS A 278 -8.30 3.31 3.67
C CYS A 278 -7.13 3.14 2.69
N THR A 279 -5.98 2.64 3.15
CA THR A 279 -4.83 2.42 2.26
C THR A 279 -5.07 1.27 1.26
N PHE A 280 -5.76 0.21 1.68
CA PHE A 280 -6.22 -0.84 0.76
C PHE A 280 -7.30 -0.31 -0.19
N LYS A 281 -8.27 0.45 0.35
CA LYS A 281 -9.45 0.93 -0.40
C LYS A 281 -9.11 1.98 -1.44
N PHE A 282 -8.37 3.00 -1.03
CA PHE A 282 -8.17 4.22 -1.81
C PHE A 282 -6.73 4.43 -2.26
N GLY A 283 -5.76 3.79 -1.58
CA GLY A 283 -4.34 4.03 -1.74
C GLY A 283 -3.77 4.99 -0.68
N SER A 284 -2.49 5.33 -0.82
CA SER A 284 -1.78 6.19 0.15
C SER A 284 -1.10 7.37 -0.54
N ILE A 285 -1.43 8.59 -0.10
CA ILE A 285 -0.81 9.85 -0.57
C ILE A 285 0.73 9.78 -0.44
N GLY A 286 1.22 9.14 0.62
CA GLY A 286 2.66 8.98 0.86
C GLY A 286 3.37 8.14 -0.20
N MET A 287 2.64 7.24 -0.88
CA MET A 287 3.13 6.42 -1.99
C MET A 287 3.11 7.13 -3.34
N GLY A 288 2.79 8.44 -3.35
CA GLY A 288 2.98 9.29 -4.50
C GLY A 288 2.22 8.81 -5.73
N LEU A 289 2.94 8.72 -6.85
CA LEU A 289 2.40 8.36 -8.15
C LEU A 289 2.04 6.87 -8.31
N GLU A 290 2.32 6.06 -7.29
CA GLU A 290 1.99 4.63 -7.25
C GLU A 290 0.82 4.33 -6.30
N ALA A 291 0.23 5.37 -5.69
CA ALA A 291 -0.77 5.24 -4.63
C ALA A 291 -2.00 4.42 -5.04
N TYR A 292 -2.56 4.72 -6.22
CA TYR A 292 -3.84 4.22 -6.70
C TYR A 292 -3.77 2.85 -7.39
N ARG A 293 -2.58 2.44 -7.86
CA ARG A 293 -2.41 1.30 -8.79
C ARG A 293 -2.99 -0.01 -8.27
N TYR A 294 -3.00 -0.18 -6.95
CA TYR A 294 -3.40 -1.40 -6.25
C TYR A 294 -4.49 -1.13 -5.21
N ALA A 295 -5.37 -0.16 -5.50
CA ALA A 295 -6.57 0.12 -4.70
C ALA A 295 -7.67 -0.90 -5.04
N CYS A 296 -8.25 -1.53 -4.02
CA CYS A 296 -9.27 -2.57 -4.15
C CYS A 296 -10.55 -2.16 -3.42
N ASN A 297 -11.73 -2.57 -3.90
CA ASN A 297 -12.99 -2.26 -3.22
C ASN A 297 -13.21 -3.15 -1.98
N ILE A 298 -12.44 -2.89 -0.92
CA ILE A 298 -12.54 -3.55 0.37
C ILE A 298 -13.70 -2.97 1.19
N LYS A 299 -14.49 -3.85 1.80
CA LYS A 299 -15.55 -3.52 2.75
C LYS A 299 -15.09 -3.82 4.18
N TRP A 300 -15.39 -2.94 5.11
CA TRP A 300 -15.05 -3.08 6.51
C TRP A 300 -16.00 -4.06 7.19
N LEU A 301 -15.47 -5.24 7.52
CA LEU A 301 -16.21 -6.27 8.24
C LEU A 301 -16.38 -5.89 9.71
N GLY A 302 -15.27 -5.48 10.32
CA GLY A 302 -15.18 -5.06 11.71
C GLY A 302 -13.73 -4.93 12.15
N LEU A 303 -13.45 -4.60 13.40
CA LEU A 303 -14.39 -4.17 14.44
C LEU A 303 -14.98 -2.78 14.15
N ARG A 304 -16.26 -2.59 14.47
CA ARG A 304 -16.99 -1.31 14.35
C ARG A 304 -17.63 -0.91 15.67
N ARG A 305 -18.17 0.32 15.77
CA ARG A 305 -18.84 0.80 17.00
C ARG A 305 -19.90 -0.17 17.52
N ASP A 306 -20.64 -0.80 16.61
CA ASP A 306 -21.72 -1.72 16.96
C ASP A 306 -21.20 -3.04 17.51
N ASP A 307 -19.91 -3.35 17.35
CA ASP A 307 -19.31 -4.58 17.88
C ASP A 307 -18.78 -4.40 19.32
N LEU A 308 -18.72 -3.16 19.84
CA LEU A 308 -18.14 -2.88 21.16
C LEU A 308 -18.91 -3.51 22.32
N HIS A 309 -20.22 -3.74 22.16
CA HIS A 309 -21.02 -4.45 23.18
C HIS A 309 -20.61 -5.92 23.36
N LEU A 310 -19.85 -6.49 22.41
CA LEU A 310 -19.29 -7.84 22.51
C LEU A 310 -18.01 -7.87 23.35
N MET A 311 -17.54 -6.73 23.86
CA MET A 311 -16.23 -6.62 24.49
C MET A 311 -16.39 -6.09 25.92
N PRO A 312 -15.60 -6.60 26.88
CA PRO A 312 -15.60 -6.07 28.23
C PRO A 312 -15.02 -4.64 28.25
N GLU A 313 -15.56 -3.74 29.06
CA GLU A 313 -15.12 -2.35 29.14
C GLU A 313 -13.63 -2.23 29.52
N GLU A 314 -13.12 -3.17 30.30
CA GLU A 314 -11.71 -3.26 30.73
C GLU A 314 -10.74 -3.48 29.56
N SER A 315 -11.24 -3.97 28.42
CA SER A 315 -10.43 -4.16 27.22
C SER A 315 -10.30 -2.90 26.36
N LEU A 316 -11.12 -1.87 26.63
CA LEU A 316 -11.06 -0.60 25.92
C LEU A 316 -9.87 0.21 26.43
N VAL A 317 -9.00 0.59 25.49
CA VAL A 317 -7.76 1.31 25.80
C VAL A 317 -7.96 2.79 25.48
N PRO A 318 -7.41 3.73 26.27
CA PRO A 318 -7.46 5.15 25.92
C PRO A 318 -6.71 5.43 24.60
N LEU A 319 -7.21 6.41 23.85
CA LEU A 319 -6.56 6.90 22.64
C LEU A 319 -5.20 7.53 22.95
N LYS A 320 -4.22 7.28 22.07
CA LYS A 320 -2.90 7.89 22.14
C LYS A 320 -2.89 9.24 21.40
N PRO A 321 -1.95 10.15 21.71
CA PRO A 321 -1.81 11.42 20.97
C PRO A 321 -1.64 11.23 19.46
N ARG A 322 -0.99 10.14 19.05
CA ARG A 322 -0.83 9.76 17.63
C ARG A 322 -2.16 9.37 16.98
N ASP A 323 -3.04 8.70 17.71
CA ASP A 323 -4.35 8.28 17.20
C ASP A 323 -5.20 9.51 16.90
N LEU A 324 -5.16 10.52 17.78
CA LEU A 324 -5.84 11.81 17.56
C LEU A 324 -5.32 12.56 16.32
N GLN A 325 -4.01 12.48 16.04
CA GLN A 325 -3.43 13.07 14.82
C GLN A 325 -3.94 12.36 13.56
N ILE A 326 -4.02 11.03 13.59
CA ILE A 326 -4.54 10.22 12.48
C ILE A 326 -6.03 10.51 12.29
N ALA A 327 -6.81 10.56 13.37
CA ALA A 327 -8.24 10.88 13.34
C ALA A 327 -8.49 12.25 12.67
N LYS A 328 -7.74 13.29 13.06
CA LYS A 328 -7.80 14.61 12.41
C LYS A 328 -7.49 14.55 10.92
N SER A 329 -6.49 13.74 10.53
CA SER A 329 -6.15 13.54 9.11
C SER A 329 -7.21 12.78 8.33
N LEU A 330 -7.92 11.84 8.96
CA LEU A 330 -8.99 11.05 8.34
C LEU A 330 -10.25 11.91 8.15
N VAL A 331 -10.67 12.63 9.19
CA VAL A 331 -11.87 13.48 9.15
C VAL A 331 -11.73 14.63 8.16
N SER A 332 -10.53 15.19 8.03
CA SER A 332 -10.23 16.24 7.03
C SER A 332 -10.13 15.71 5.60
N SER A 333 -10.24 14.40 5.37
CA SER A 333 -10.15 13.82 4.05
C SER A 333 -11.49 13.86 3.33
N GLU A 334 -11.52 14.49 2.15
CA GLU A 334 -12.73 14.59 1.31
C GLU A 334 -13.16 13.24 0.72
N ILE A 335 -12.24 12.26 0.63
CA ILE A 335 -12.55 10.93 0.08
C ILE A 335 -13.30 10.03 1.07
N LEU A 336 -13.20 10.33 2.36
CA LEU A 336 -13.74 9.46 3.39
C LEU A 336 -15.26 9.63 3.46
N GLN A 337 -15.99 8.54 3.27
CA GLN A 337 -17.46 8.53 3.31
C GLN A 337 -17.96 8.82 4.74
N ASP A 338 -19.18 9.35 4.86
CA ASP A 338 -19.70 9.88 6.13
C ASP A 338 -19.83 8.82 7.21
N ASN A 339 -20.23 7.59 6.85
CA ASN A 339 -20.26 6.44 7.75
C ASN A 339 -18.89 6.15 8.42
N TYR A 340 -17.77 6.28 7.68
CA TYR A 340 -16.45 6.13 8.28
C TYR A 340 -16.05 7.34 9.13
N LYS A 341 -16.49 8.55 8.77
CA LYS A 341 -16.26 9.75 9.59
C LYS A 341 -17.00 9.66 10.93
N GLU A 342 -18.22 9.14 10.93
CA GLU A 342 -19.03 8.88 12.13
C GLU A 342 -18.33 7.87 13.07
N GLU A 343 -17.74 6.81 12.52
CA GLU A 343 -16.93 5.86 13.30
C GLU A 343 -15.72 6.56 13.96
N VAL A 344 -15.00 7.42 13.22
CA VAL A 344 -13.88 8.19 13.80
C VAL A 344 -14.35 9.18 14.86
N ALA A 345 -15.46 9.87 14.61
CA ALA A 345 -16.05 10.79 15.60
C ALA A 345 -16.37 10.05 16.89
N THR A 346 -16.99 8.87 16.78
CA THR A 346 -17.31 8.01 17.93
C THR A 346 -16.04 7.60 18.71
N MET A 347 -14.96 7.24 18.02
CA MET A 347 -13.67 6.93 18.66
C MET A 347 -13.12 8.14 19.44
N VAL A 348 -13.17 9.33 18.84
CA VAL A 348 -12.62 10.56 19.43
C VAL A 348 -13.47 11.03 20.62
N GLU A 349 -14.80 10.96 20.51
CA GLU A 349 -15.74 11.35 21.56
C GLU A 349 -15.65 10.44 22.79
N SER A 350 -15.56 9.12 22.58
CA SER A 350 -15.40 8.17 23.69
C SER A 350 -14.00 8.23 24.31
N GLY A 351 -12.99 8.69 23.54
CA GLY A 351 -11.60 8.66 23.96
C GLY A 351 -11.01 7.25 24.02
N GLN A 352 -11.68 6.26 23.45
CA GLN A 352 -11.34 4.84 23.56
C GLN A 352 -11.01 4.22 22.19
N ARG A 353 -10.28 3.09 22.25
CA ARG A 353 -9.97 2.21 21.12
C ARG A 353 -10.08 0.75 21.55
N ALA A 354 -10.42 -0.13 20.61
CA ALA A 354 -10.55 -1.55 20.85
C ALA A 354 -9.68 -2.37 19.88
N GLU A 355 -9.07 -3.43 20.39
CA GLU A 355 -8.25 -4.36 19.61
C GLU A 355 -9.04 -5.64 19.31
N ILE A 356 -8.88 -6.23 18.12
CA ILE A 356 -9.62 -7.44 17.72
C ILE A 356 -9.46 -8.58 18.73
N GLU A 357 -8.28 -8.70 19.37
CA GLU A 357 -7.99 -9.72 20.37
C GLU A 357 -8.94 -9.70 21.57
N ALA A 358 -9.57 -8.58 21.89
CA ALA A 358 -10.46 -8.52 23.03
C ALA A 358 -11.78 -9.29 22.83
N LEU A 359 -12.09 -9.71 21.59
CA LEU A 359 -13.14 -10.70 21.33
C LEU A 359 -12.82 -12.08 21.92
N TYR A 360 -11.56 -12.38 22.26
CA TYR A 360 -11.18 -13.65 22.91
C TYR A 360 -11.74 -13.78 24.33
N PHE A 361 -12.34 -12.73 24.89
CA PHE A 361 -13.12 -12.81 26.13
C PHE A 361 -14.20 -13.91 26.07
N HIS A 362 -14.81 -14.12 24.89
CA HIS A 362 -15.80 -15.17 24.66
C HIS A 362 -15.19 -16.55 24.30
N GLY A 363 -13.87 -16.69 24.41
CA GLY A 363 -13.08 -17.86 24.04
C GLY A 363 -12.40 -17.75 22.67
N TYR A 364 -11.33 -18.51 22.47
CA TYR A 364 -10.49 -18.42 21.26
C TYR A 364 -11.23 -18.75 19.95
N ASN A 365 -12.25 -19.62 20.02
CA ASN A 365 -13.06 -20.00 18.86
C ASN A 365 -14.13 -18.94 18.48
N PHE A 366 -14.32 -17.89 19.30
CA PHE A 366 -15.37 -16.91 19.07
C PHE A 366 -15.14 -16.08 17.80
N LEU A 367 -13.88 -15.81 17.45
CA LEU A 367 -13.54 -14.97 16.30
C LEU A 367 -14.10 -15.54 14.98
N GLY A 368 -14.03 -16.86 14.78
CA GLY A 368 -14.63 -17.52 13.62
C GLY A 368 -16.14 -17.33 13.55
N LYS A 369 -16.83 -17.47 14.70
CA LYS A 369 -18.29 -17.23 14.82
C LYS A 369 -18.65 -15.77 14.53
N TYR A 370 -17.86 -14.83 15.03
CA TYR A 370 -18.03 -13.40 14.79
C TYR A 370 -17.98 -13.10 13.27
N ILE A 371 -16.93 -13.58 12.58
CA ILE A 371 -16.78 -13.40 11.13
C ILE A 371 -17.96 -14.02 10.38
N ALA A 372 -18.34 -15.27 10.71
CA ALA A 372 -19.46 -15.96 10.07
C ALA A 372 -20.77 -15.18 10.23
N ASN A 373 -21.08 -14.73 11.45
CA ASN A 373 -22.30 -13.97 11.75
C ASN A 373 -22.36 -12.66 10.95
N LYS A 374 -21.25 -11.89 10.91
CA LYS A 374 -21.18 -10.63 10.17
C LYS A 374 -21.35 -10.84 8.67
N ILE A 375 -20.78 -11.91 8.11
CA ILE A 375 -20.92 -12.27 6.70
C ILE A 375 -22.37 -12.66 6.37
N VAL A 376 -22.99 -13.54 7.17
CA VAL A 376 -24.37 -14.00 6.97
C VAL A 376 -25.38 -12.85 7.05
N GLN A 377 -25.17 -11.92 7.98
CA GLN A 377 -26.00 -10.72 8.13
C GLN A 377 -25.71 -9.63 7.08
N ALA A 378 -24.74 -9.84 6.19
CA ALA A 378 -24.21 -8.81 5.29
C ALA A 378 -23.84 -7.50 6.02
N ASN A 379 -23.37 -7.62 7.27
CA ASN A 379 -23.12 -6.49 8.16
C ASN A 379 -21.68 -5.98 7.98
N TYR A 380 -21.42 -5.32 6.86
CA TYR A 380 -20.14 -4.71 6.51
C TYR A 380 -20.33 -3.47 5.61
N ILE A 381 -19.40 -2.51 5.66
CA ILE A 381 -19.53 -1.19 4.98
C ILE A 381 -18.37 -0.83 4.04
#